data_AF-A0A560W860-F1
#
_entry.id   AF-A0A560W860-F1
#
_cell.length_a   1.000
_cell.length_b   1.000
_cell.length_c   1.000
_cell.angle_alpha   90.00
_cell.angle_beta   90.00
_cell.angle_gamma   90.00
#
_symmetry.space_group_name_H-M   'P 1'
#
loop_
_entity.id
_entity.type
_entity.pdbx_description
1 polymer ?
#
loop_
_entity_poly.entity_id
_entity_poly.type
_entity_poly.pdbx_seq_one_letter_code
_entity_poly.pdbx_strand_id
1 'polypeptide(L)'
;MIGSGRSLRSDAGAATSDFALTSGLLALIFVAVLQLGTALHIRNTLVSCASEGARYGARVGSSPEQGADRARALIDRSISSAYADDVTASVESTEAGVHVVVVRVSSPLPIVGPLGPDGQLDVTGRAFMEEQ
;
A
#
# COMPACT_ATOMS: atom_id res chain seq x y z
N MET A 1 65.92 -19.49 12.02
CA MET A 1 64.89 -18.43 11.92
C MET A 1 63.70 -18.98 11.17
N ILE A 2 62.63 -19.34 11.87
CA ILE A 2 61.45 -20.02 11.32
C ILE A 2 60.46 -18.95 10.84
N GLY A 3 60.10 -19.01 9.56
CA GLY A 3 59.14 -18.10 8.91
C GLY A 3 57.71 -18.35 9.37
N SER A 4 57.02 -17.27 9.77
CA SER A 4 55.64 -17.30 10.22
C SER A 4 54.68 -17.17 9.02
N GLY A 5 54.14 -18.29 8.55
CA GLY A 5 53.13 -18.37 7.50
C GLY A 5 51.69 -18.12 7.98
N ARG A 6 51.47 -17.15 8.88
CA ARG A 6 50.15 -16.77 9.39
C ARG A 6 49.81 -15.34 8.96
N SER A 7 49.24 -15.15 7.79
CA SER A 7 48.54 -13.89 7.44
C SER A 7 47.53 -14.06 6.30
N LEU A 8 47.90 -14.73 5.22
CA LEU A 8 47.07 -14.77 3.98
C LEU A 8 45.71 -15.47 4.15
N ARG A 9 45.60 -16.50 5.01
CA ARG A 9 44.33 -17.21 5.25
C ARG A 9 43.33 -16.40 6.09
N SER A 10 43.81 -15.51 6.95
CA SER A 10 42.96 -14.68 7.80
C SER A 10 42.36 -13.52 7.01
N ASP A 11 43.18 -12.86 6.18
CA ASP A 11 42.72 -11.77 5.29
C ASP A 11 41.72 -12.25 4.24
N ALA A 12 41.95 -13.43 3.64
CA ALA A 12 41.02 -13.98 2.65
C ALA A 12 39.64 -14.34 3.26
N GLY A 13 39.61 -14.83 4.51
CA GLY A 13 38.38 -15.09 5.26
C GLY A 13 37.66 -13.81 5.70
N ALA A 14 38.43 -12.79 6.08
CA ALA A 14 37.89 -11.46 6.40
C ALA A 14 37.24 -10.80 5.16
N ALA A 15 37.90 -10.87 4.00
CA ALA A 15 37.38 -10.31 2.75
C ALA A 15 36.09 -11.00 2.29
N THR A 16 35.99 -12.33 2.46
CA THR A 16 34.74 -13.05 2.12
C THR A 16 33.62 -12.74 3.12
N SER A 17 33.93 -12.61 4.40
CA SER A 17 32.94 -12.21 5.41
C SER A 17 32.44 -10.79 5.20
N ASP A 18 33.34 -9.83 4.91
CA ASP A 18 32.97 -8.43 4.68
C ASP A 18 32.08 -8.27 3.45
N PHE A 19 32.41 -8.99 2.37
CA PHE A 19 31.56 -9.02 1.18
C PHE A 19 30.19 -9.64 1.47
N ALA A 20 30.14 -10.76 2.20
CA ALA A 20 28.88 -11.43 2.56
C ALA A 20 27.99 -10.55 3.44
N LEU A 21 28.55 -9.87 4.44
CA LEU A 21 27.82 -8.95 5.31
C LEU A 21 27.33 -7.73 4.53
N THR A 22 28.19 -7.13 3.70
CA THR A 22 27.83 -5.96 2.89
C THR A 22 26.75 -6.29 1.86
N SER A 23 26.90 -7.39 1.12
CA SER A 23 25.91 -7.83 0.13
C SER A 23 24.59 -8.24 0.78
N GLY A 24 24.63 -8.91 1.93
CA GLY A 24 23.45 -9.26 2.72
C GLY A 24 22.71 -8.01 3.22
N LEU A 25 23.43 -7.05 3.81
CA LEU A 25 22.85 -5.79 4.25
C LEU A 25 22.23 -5.00 3.10
N LEU A 26 22.94 -4.90 1.97
CA LEU A 26 22.43 -4.22 0.78
C LEU A 26 21.16 -4.90 0.23
N ALA A 27 21.14 -6.23 0.18
CA ALA A 27 19.96 -6.98 -0.25
C ALA A 27 18.76 -6.74 0.69
N LEU A 28 18.99 -6.71 2.01
CA LEU A 28 17.93 -6.41 2.99
C LEU A 28 17.38 -4.99 2.80
N ILE A 29 18.25 -3.98 2.63
CA ILE A 29 17.82 -2.60 2.37
C ILE A 29 17.05 -2.51 1.06
N PHE A 30 17.53 -3.18 0.01
CA PHE A 30 16.86 -3.22 -1.29
C PHE A 30 15.44 -3.79 -1.18
N VAL A 31 15.28 -4.93 -0.50
CA VAL A 31 13.96 -5.53 -0.25
C VAL A 31 13.08 -4.58 0.58
N ALA A 32 13.63 -3.93 1.61
CA ALA A 32 12.88 -2.98 2.44
C ALA A 32 12.35 -1.79 1.61
N VAL A 33 13.18 -1.24 0.71
CA VAL A 33 12.76 -0.16 -0.20
C VAL A 33 11.71 -0.63 -1.19
N LEU A 34 11.85 -1.84 -1.76
CA LEU A 34 10.83 -2.42 -2.64
C LEU A 34 9.49 -2.63 -1.93
N GLN A 35 9.51 -3.13 -0.69
CA GLN A 35 8.31 -3.29 0.12
C GLN A 35 7.63 -1.94 0.39
N LEU A 36 8.41 -0.94 0.81
CA LEU A 36 7.89 0.41 1.04
C LEU A 36 7.29 1.02 -0.24
N GLY A 37 7.99 0.90 -1.36
CA GLY A 37 7.50 1.38 -2.66
C GLY A 37 6.20 0.72 -3.08
N THR A 38 6.10 -0.60 -2.91
CA THR A 38 4.89 -1.38 -3.22
C THR A 38 3.72 -0.99 -2.30
N ALA A 39 3.97 -0.83 -1.00
CA ALA A 39 2.96 -0.41 -0.03
C ALA A 39 2.41 1.00 -0.34
N LEU A 40 3.31 1.94 -0.65
CA LEU A 40 2.91 3.29 -1.06
C LEU A 40 2.15 3.27 -2.39
N HIS A 41 2.60 2.48 -3.36
CA HIS A 41 1.91 2.35 -4.64
C HIS A 41 0.47 1.87 -4.45
N ILE A 42 0.26 0.78 -3.71
CA ILE A 42 -1.08 0.23 -3.45
C ILE A 42 -1.94 1.23 -2.70
N ARG A 43 -1.44 1.82 -1.60
CA ARG A 43 -2.19 2.83 -0.84
C ARG A 43 -2.62 4.00 -1.71
N ASN A 44 -1.72 4.52 -2.54
CA ASN A 44 -2.02 5.65 -3.42
C ASN A 44 -3.06 5.28 -4.48
N THR A 45 -2.94 4.09 -5.07
CA THR A 45 -3.93 3.57 -6.03
C THR A 45 -5.30 3.40 -5.38
N LEU A 46 -5.38 2.84 -4.17
CA LEU A 46 -6.63 2.68 -3.43
C LEU A 46 -7.28 4.03 -3.08
N VAL A 47 -6.49 5.01 -2.60
CA VAL A 47 -6.99 6.38 -2.35
C VAL A 47 -7.55 7.01 -3.62
N SER A 48 -6.86 6.83 -4.75
CA SER A 48 -7.33 7.31 -6.05
C SER A 48 -8.65 6.66 -6.47
N CYS A 49 -8.77 5.32 -6.34
CA CYS A 49 -9.98 4.59 -6.66
C CYS A 49 -11.16 4.98 -5.75
N ALA A 50 -10.92 5.11 -4.44
CA ALA A 50 -11.93 5.54 -3.48
C ALA A 50 -12.42 6.96 -3.77
N SER A 51 -11.51 7.89 -4.12
CA SER A 51 -11.86 9.27 -4.49
C SER A 51 -12.69 9.31 -5.76
N GLU A 52 -12.37 8.49 -6.75
CA GLU A 52 -13.14 8.39 -7.99
C GLU A 52 -14.52 7.75 -7.77
N GLY A 53 -14.60 6.73 -6.90
CA GLY A 53 -15.86 6.15 -6.47
C GLY A 53 -16.75 7.16 -5.73
N ALA A 54 -16.17 7.95 -4.84
CA ALA A 54 -16.89 9.00 -4.12
C ALA A 54 -17.45 10.05 -5.08
N ARG A 55 -16.63 10.52 -6.04
CA ARG A 55 -17.09 11.45 -7.09
C ARG A 55 -18.21 10.86 -7.92
N TYR A 56 -18.10 9.59 -8.29
CA TYR A 56 -19.15 8.91 -9.04
C TYR A 56 -20.45 8.81 -8.24
N GLY A 57 -20.39 8.44 -6.96
CA GLY A 57 -21.56 8.33 -6.09
C GLY A 57 -22.20 9.67 -5.74
N ALA A 58 -21.43 10.76 -5.81
CA ALA A 58 -21.89 12.12 -5.53
C ALA A 58 -22.60 12.81 -6.73
N ARG A 59 -22.56 12.22 -7.93
CA ARG A 59 -23.22 12.75 -9.11
C ARG A 59 -24.74 12.72 -8.99
N VAL A 60 -25.40 13.71 -9.60
CA VAL A 60 -26.85 13.73 -9.73
C VAL A 60 -27.34 12.45 -10.41
N GLY A 61 -28.32 11.77 -9.80
CA GLY A 61 -28.86 10.50 -10.30
C GLY A 61 -28.00 9.27 -10.01
N SER A 62 -26.87 9.42 -9.32
CA SER A 62 -26.07 8.32 -8.80
C SER A 62 -26.48 7.97 -7.37
N SER A 63 -25.83 6.96 -6.81
CA SER A 63 -25.97 6.59 -5.40
C SER A 63 -24.60 6.27 -4.80
N PRO A 64 -24.44 6.39 -3.46
CA PRO A 64 -23.22 5.98 -2.78
C PRO A 64 -22.81 4.54 -3.12
N GLU A 65 -23.77 3.62 -3.20
CA GLU A 65 -23.56 2.20 -3.52
C GLU A 65 -22.95 2.03 -4.92
N GLN A 66 -23.47 2.75 -5.92
CA GLN A 66 -22.87 2.76 -7.26
C GLN A 66 -21.45 3.36 -7.26
N GLY A 67 -21.17 4.30 -6.36
CA GLY A 67 -19.81 4.80 -6.10
C GLY A 67 -18.87 3.73 -5.52
N ALA A 68 -19.35 2.90 -4.58
CA ALA A 68 -18.61 1.76 -4.07
C ALA A 68 -18.35 0.71 -5.17
N ASP A 69 -19.36 0.35 -5.97
CA ASP A 69 -19.22 -0.57 -7.10
C ASP A 69 -18.19 -0.07 -8.11
N ARG A 70 -18.21 1.24 -8.39
CA ARG A 70 -17.23 1.89 -9.26
C ARG A 70 -15.82 1.80 -8.68
N ALA A 71 -15.64 2.06 -7.39
CA ALA A 71 -14.34 1.92 -6.73
C ALA A 71 -13.84 0.47 -6.80
N ARG A 72 -14.68 -0.54 -6.50
CA ARG A 72 -14.31 -1.96 -6.61
C ARG A 72 -13.82 -2.30 -8.02
N ALA A 73 -14.55 -1.88 -9.05
CA ALA A 73 -14.18 -2.14 -10.44
C ALA A 73 -12.87 -1.45 -10.87
N LEU A 74 -12.52 -0.31 -10.27
CA LEU A 74 -11.24 0.36 -10.53
C LEU A 74 -10.09 -0.32 -9.80
N ILE A 75 -10.30 -0.76 -8.56
CA ILE A 75 -9.32 -1.49 -7.76
C ILE A 75 -8.96 -2.81 -8.44
N ASP A 76 -9.97 -3.58 -8.85
CA ASP A 76 -9.80 -4.87 -9.52
C ASP A 76 -8.94 -4.77 -10.78
N ARG A 77 -9.14 -3.72 -11.59
CA ARG A 77 -8.34 -3.47 -12.80
C ARG A 77 -6.94 -2.93 -12.52
N SER A 78 -6.77 -2.17 -11.45
CA SER A 78 -5.52 -1.44 -11.20
C SER A 78 -4.51 -2.29 -10.44
N ILE A 79 -4.98 -3.18 -9.56
CA ILE A 79 -4.11 -4.02 -8.73
C ILE A 79 -4.58 -5.48 -8.71
N SER A 80 -5.71 -5.78 -8.07
CA SER A 80 -6.29 -7.13 -7.93
C SER A 80 -7.61 -7.07 -7.16
N SER A 81 -8.52 -8.02 -7.44
CA SER A 81 -9.77 -8.24 -6.69
C SER A 81 -9.55 -8.44 -5.19
N ALA A 82 -8.41 -8.99 -4.76
CA ALA A 82 -8.10 -9.20 -3.34
C ALA A 82 -8.04 -7.92 -2.50
N TYR A 83 -7.94 -6.74 -3.14
CA TYR A 83 -7.99 -5.43 -2.48
C TYR A 83 -9.36 -4.76 -2.57
N ALA A 84 -10.35 -5.41 -3.21
CA ALA A 84 -11.69 -4.86 -3.44
C ALA A 84 -12.77 -5.54 -2.57
N ASP A 85 -12.39 -6.46 -1.68
CA ASP A 85 -13.31 -7.27 -0.88
C ASP A 85 -14.15 -6.42 0.09
N ASP A 86 -13.54 -5.46 0.76
CA ASP A 86 -14.22 -4.54 1.68
C ASP A 86 -14.17 -3.10 1.17
N VAL A 87 -15.25 -2.72 0.47
CA VAL A 87 -15.51 -1.36 0.02
C VAL A 87 -16.91 -0.97 0.45
N THR A 88 -17.03 0.13 1.17
CA THR A 88 -18.31 0.67 1.63
C THR A 88 -18.46 2.12 1.20
N ALA A 89 -19.70 2.57 1.06
CA ALA A 89 -20.01 3.96 0.79
C ALA A 89 -21.10 4.45 1.74
N SER A 90 -21.00 5.71 2.16
CA SER A 90 -21.97 6.37 3.01
C SER A 90 -22.10 7.84 2.61
N VAL A 91 -23.20 8.46 3.02
CA VAL A 91 -23.35 9.92 2.98
C VAL A 91 -23.06 10.44 4.39
N GLU A 92 -22.10 11.34 4.50
CA GLU A 92 -21.78 12.04 5.75
C GLU A 92 -22.07 13.53 5.58
N SER A 93 -22.53 14.18 6.65
CA SER A 93 -22.68 15.63 6.69
C SER A 93 -21.44 16.24 7.35
N THR A 94 -20.84 17.24 6.70
CA THR A 94 -19.78 18.04 7.32
C THR A 94 -20.32 18.90 8.45
N GLU A 95 -19.43 19.46 9.29
CA GLU A 95 -19.82 20.44 10.34
C GLU A 95 -20.54 21.67 9.76
N ALA A 96 -20.30 21.99 8.48
CA ALA A 96 -20.96 23.06 7.75
C ALA A 96 -22.33 22.66 7.16
N GLY A 97 -22.84 21.45 7.45
CA GLY A 97 -24.12 20.95 6.95
C GLY A 97 -24.10 20.45 5.50
N VAL A 98 -22.93 20.37 4.88
CA VAL A 98 -22.79 19.92 3.47
C VAL A 98 -22.74 18.40 3.39
N HIS A 99 -23.56 17.80 2.52
CA HIS A 99 -23.56 16.36 2.24
C HIS A 99 -22.39 15.95 1.35
N VAL A 100 -21.68 14.92 1.80
CA VAL A 100 -20.48 14.36 1.16
C VAL A 100 -20.64 12.86 1.06
N VAL A 101 -20.40 12.30 -0.12
CA VAL A 101 -20.25 10.86 -0.30
C VAL A 101 -18.85 10.46 0.15
N VAL A 102 -18.79 9.46 1.03
CA VAL A 102 -17.56 8.91 1.59
C VAL A 102 -17.46 7.46 1.14
N VAL A 103 -16.38 7.11 0.44
CA VAL A 103 -16.06 5.73 0.07
C VAL A 103 -14.89 5.27 0.91
N ARG A 104 -15.07 4.18 1.65
CA ARG A 104 -14.05 3.57 2.51
C ARG A 104 -13.65 2.23 1.92
N VAL A 105 -12.34 1.97 1.91
CA VAL A 105 -11.78 0.71 1.44
C VAL A 105 -10.89 0.17 2.55
N SER A 106 -11.14 -1.08 2.93
CA SER A 106 -10.27 -1.83 3.84
C SER A 106 -9.65 -3.00 3.08
N SER A 107 -8.33 -3.13 3.16
CA SER A 107 -7.60 -4.11 2.35
C SER A 107 -6.41 -4.69 3.11
N PRO A 108 -5.90 -5.86 2.73
CA PRO A 108 -4.69 -6.41 3.36
C PRO A 108 -3.45 -5.54 3.09
N LEU A 109 -2.54 -5.45 4.05
CA LEU A 109 -1.23 -4.83 3.84
C LEU A 109 -0.37 -5.68 2.87
N PRO A 110 0.32 -5.06 1.89
CA PRO A 110 1.15 -5.78 0.92
C PRO A 110 2.57 -6.05 1.44
N ILE A 111 2.69 -6.72 2.60
CA ILE A 111 3.99 -7.02 3.23
C ILE A 111 4.38 -8.46 2.93
N VAL A 112 5.66 -8.70 2.62
CA VAL A 112 6.20 -10.04 2.34
C VAL A 112 7.04 -10.50 3.56
N GLY A 113 6.60 -11.55 4.25
CA GLY A 113 7.39 -12.25 5.28
C GLY A 113 6.61 -12.65 6.55
N PRO A 114 7.20 -13.51 7.41
CA PRO A 114 6.56 -14.04 8.62
C PRO A 114 6.44 -13.04 9.78
N LEU A 115 6.97 -11.82 9.61
CA LEU A 115 6.98 -10.75 10.62
C LEU A 115 6.06 -9.57 10.26
N GLY A 116 5.25 -9.70 9.20
CA GLY A 116 4.29 -8.68 8.81
C GLY A 116 3.14 -8.60 9.83
N PRO A 117 2.73 -7.42 10.30
CA PRO A 117 1.52 -7.31 11.10
C PRO A 117 0.32 -7.77 10.27
N ASP A 118 -0.67 -8.41 10.91
CA ASP A 118 -2.01 -8.69 10.35
C ASP A 118 -2.82 -7.37 10.19
N GLY A 119 -2.18 -6.34 9.68
CA GLY A 119 -2.75 -5.02 9.53
C GLY A 119 -3.61 -4.93 8.28
N GLN A 120 -4.75 -4.26 8.43
CA GLN A 120 -5.50 -3.72 7.32
C GLN A 120 -5.00 -2.32 6.96
N LEU A 121 -5.11 -2.01 5.67
CA LEU A 121 -4.89 -0.71 5.10
C LEU A 121 -6.26 -0.07 4.85
N ASP A 122 -6.62 0.89 5.69
CA ASP A 122 -7.84 1.67 5.51
C ASP A 122 -7.56 2.95 4.74
N VAL A 123 -8.31 3.17 3.67
CA VAL A 123 -8.29 4.42 2.92
C VAL A 123 -9.70 4.98 2.75
N THR A 124 -9.78 6.28 2.49
CA THR A 124 -11.06 6.96 2.35
C THR A 124 -10.99 7.99 1.23
N GLY A 125 -11.98 7.97 0.34
CA GLY A 125 -12.25 9.00 -0.66
C GLY A 125 -13.51 9.78 -0.32
N ARG A 126 -13.55 11.07 -0.66
CA ARG A 126 -14.66 11.97 -0.34
C ARG A 126 -15.01 12.86 -1.52
N ALA A 127 -16.30 13.10 -1.74
CA ALA A 127 -16.78 14.05 -2.76
C ALA A 127 -18.10 14.71 -2.34
N PHE A 128 -18.23 16.00 -2.61
CA PHE A 128 -19.45 16.77 -2.36
C PHE A 128 -20.56 16.36 -3.33
N MET A 129 -21.79 16.22 -2.83
CA MET A 129 -22.96 15.94 -3.69
C MET A 129 -23.22 17.09 -4.66
N GLU A 130 -23.53 16.74 -5.91
CA GLU A 130 -23.81 17.69 -6.98
C GLU A 130 -25.25 18.26 -6.93
N GLU A 131 -26.17 17.59 -6.22
CA GLU A 131 -27.47 18.19 -5.84
C GLU A 131 -27.29 19.03 -4.57
N GLN A 132 -27.31 20.35 -4.74
CA GLN A 132 -27.63 21.31 -3.68
C GLN A 132 -28.87 22.11 -4.08
#